data_AF-A0A1I7UDY2-F1
#
_entry.id   AF-A0A1I7UDY2-F1
#
_cell.length_a   1.000
_cell.length_b   1.000
_cell.length_c   1.000
_cell.angle_alpha   90.00
_cell.angle_beta   90.00
_cell.angle_gamma   90.00
#
_symmetry.space_group_name_H-M   'P 1'
#
loop_
_entity.id
_entity.type
_entity.pdbx_description
1 polymer ?
#
loop_
_entity_poly.entity_id
_entity_poly.type
_entity_poly.pdbx_seq_one_letter_code
_entity_poly.pdbx_strand_id
1 'polypeptide(L)'
;MNGSKCEKEIQNQSFECIESALKSRGEKLQAKEVLFRIFDTEQRIALLKLIEPEVMTSIEFYSPDIDELVTFLVSWNRGCRLDVLFRCETLSTENLTSIKKMLNYPSTFNQITIYYKSNSRFKKEQLVSFFKPFKTTRCDSFILQFNLREEKQENRLSLQENRLLEVFGNTLLIRKILEEYDCFDIQLLRKVSRNIRSCIDSCEPDPHVEICYIIQKRHRERWDRDIDGCSSTHEYSDTFDSFIRSRNGQMKWIRYRNKELIQNEDDWHVHEFVYCGDTVIERVVKDFKINIEYQKSTMKELKLECDGKLFELIGNVLKSRDTRLSVKELKMKVTDEKDIMNILPYLDSGENIEIRFFNEIRGYTSNLNLTEVLKLDQWENALDLFVSACINFQELDLLNFRRINITIDSLSTNDIMYFKESIEKSVKFDKFIISFKKNFADHSQFNLMPPYNIVHSFKTTWFFPLPNTNSFLHILLNQTRKYISFKRVNRESVPVDFLMALV
;
A
#
# COMPACT_ATOMS: atom_id res chain seq x y z
N MET A 1 -20.55 -35.63 -28.19
CA MET A 1 -20.29 -36.89 -27.46
C MET A 1 -19.17 -37.76 -28.06
N ASN A 2 -18.66 -37.52 -29.28
CA ASN A 2 -17.58 -38.32 -29.88
C ASN A 2 -16.14 -37.88 -29.50
N GLY A 3 -15.93 -36.62 -29.06
CA GLY A 3 -14.60 -36.10 -28.71
C GLY A 3 -13.99 -36.73 -27.45
N SER A 4 -14.75 -36.83 -26.34
CA SER A 4 -14.19 -37.34 -25.07
C SER A 4 -13.92 -38.85 -25.06
N LYS A 5 -14.55 -39.62 -25.96
CA LYS A 5 -14.30 -41.06 -26.10
C LYS A 5 -12.98 -41.32 -26.82
N CYS A 6 -12.68 -40.54 -27.85
CA CYS A 6 -11.43 -40.62 -28.61
C CYS A 6 -10.22 -40.17 -27.75
N GLU A 7 -10.38 -39.12 -26.95
CA GLU A 7 -9.32 -38.65 -26.03
C GLU A 7 -8.94 -39.68 -24.96
N LYS A 8 -9.94 -40.34 -24.34
CA LYS A 8 -9.69 -41.40 -23.35
C LYS A 8 -8.99 -42.62 -23.95
N GLU A 9 -9.34 -42.98 -25.18
CA GLU A 9 -8.73 -44.12 -25.88
C GLU A 9 -7.24 -43.86 -26.18
N ILE A 10 -6.92 -42.65 -26.66
CA ILE A 10 -5.53 -42.21 -26.90
C ILE A 10 -4.74 -42.15 -25.59
N GLN A 11 -5.35 -41.65 -24.51
CA GLN A 11 -4.73 -41.60 -23.18
C GLN A 11 -4.35 -43.01 -22.69
N ASN A 12 -5.26 -43.98 -22.79
CA ASN A 12 -5.03 -45.35 -22.34
C ASN A 12 -3.96 -46.05 -23.18
N GLN A 13 -4.00 -45.90 -24.50
CA GLN A 13 -2.95 -46.44 -25.38
C GLN A 13 -1.58 -45.84 -25.05
N SER A 14 -1.52 -44.51 -24.82
CA SER A 14 -0.28 -43.84 -24.43
C SER A 14 0.24 -44.35 -23.09
N PHE A 15 -0.65 -44.56 -22.11
CA PHE A 15 -0.29 -45.14 -20.82
C PHE A 15 0.29 -46.55 -20.98
N GLU A 16 -0.40 -47.46 -21.69
CA GLU A 16 0.06 -48.84 -21.90
C GLU A 16 1.43 -48.90 -22.58
N CYS A 17 1.66 -48.05 -23.59
CA CYS A 17 2.96 -47.97 -24.26
C CYS A 17 4.08 -47.52 -23.31
N ILE A 18 3.85 -46.46 -22.53
CA ILE A 18 4.84 -45.95 -21.57
C ILE A 18 5.08 -46.96 -20.46
N GLU A 19 4.01 -47.55 -19.92
CA GLU A 19 4.11 -48.53 -18.84
C GLU A 19 4.89 -49.77 -19.28
N SER A 20 4.61 -50.30 -20.48
CA SER A 20 5.35 -51.42 -21.06
C SER A 20 6.83 -51.08 -21.29
N ALA A 21 7.13 -49.88 -21.82
CA ALA A 21 8.49 -49.41 -22.02
C ALA A 21 9.27 -49.23 -20.71
N LEU A 22 8.60 -48.81 -19.63
CA LEU A 22 9.23 -48.69 -18.31
C LEU A 22 9.41 -50.06 -17.64
N LYS A 23 8.45 -50.98 -17.79
CA LYS A 23 8.53 -52.35 -17.26
C LYS A 23 9.61 -53.19 -17.95
N SER A 24 9.92 -52.92 -19.22
CA SER A 24 10.98 -53.64 -19.95
C SER A 24 12.40 -53.23 -19.52
N ARG A 25 12.53 -52.17 -18.71
CA ARG A 25 13.81 -51.79 -18.11
C ARG A 25 14.18 -52.80 -17.02
N GLY A 26 15.47 -53.15 -16.96
CA GLY A 26 16.02 -53.95 -15.85
C GLY A 26 16.05 -53.20 -14.51
N GLU A 27 15.95 -51.86 -14.54
CA GLU A 27 15.98 -50.98 -13.37
C GLU A 27 14.94 -49.86 -13.47
N LYS A 28 14.50 -49.36 -12.32
CA LYS A 28 13.57 -48.23 -12.21
C LYS A 28 14.11 -46.98 -12.91
N LEU A 29 13.22 -46.15 -13.45
CA LEU A 29 13.61 -44.90 -14.07
C LEU A 29 14.10 -43.91 -13.01
N GLN A 30 15.33 -43.42 -13.16
CA GLN A 30 15.84 -42.31 -12.36
C GLN A 30 15.42 -40.99 -13.00
N ALA A 31 14.51 -40.26 -12.35
CA ALA A 31 14.03 -38.95 -12.79
C ALA A 31 13.95 -38.01 -11.59
N LYS A 32 14.39 -36.76 -11.77
CA LYS A 32 14.30 -35.72 -10.73
C LYS A 32 12.93 -35.03 -10.71
N GLU A 33 12.29 -34.94 -11.87
CA GLU A 33 11.04 -34.22 -12.04
C GLU A 33 10.09 -35.01 -12.95
N VAL A 34 8.81 -35.06 -12.57
CA VAL A 34 7.78 -35.72 -13.36
C VAL A 34 6.52 -34.87 -13.40
N LEU A 35 5.97 -34.76 -14.62
CA LEU A 35 4.79 -33.96 -14.94
C LEU A 35 3.66 -34.85 -15.45
N PHE A 36 2.59 -35.00 -14.67
CA PHE A 36 1.42 -35.77 -15.05
C PHE A 36 0.26 -34.86 -15.48
N ARG A 37 0.12 -34.69 -16.80
CA ARG A 37 -0.94 -33.86 -17.42
C ARG A 37 -2.22 -34.63 -17.77
N ILE A 38 -2.05 -35.79 -18.39
CA ILE A 38 -3.16 -36.46 -19.09
C ILE A 38 -3.65 -37.72 -18.41
N PHE A 39 -2.85 -38.36 -17.57
CA PHE A 39 -3.19 -39.66 -16.95
C PHE A 39 -4.14 -39.50 -15.77
N ASP A 40 -4.93 -40.50 -15.42
CA ASP A 40 -5.73 -40.50 -14.19
C ASP A 40 -4.89 -40.90 -12.95
N THR A 41 -5.50 -40.93 -11.76
CA THR A 41 -4.80 -41.23 -10.51
C THR A 41 -4.18 -42.63 -10.49
N GLU A 42 -4.92 -43.65 -10.91
CA GLU A 42 -4.43 -45.04 -10.94
C GLU A 42 -3.24 -45.19 -11.89
N GLN A 43 -3.33 -44.61 -13.09
CA GLN A 43 -2.26 -44.59 -14.09
C GLN A 43 -1.01 -43.87 -13.57
N ARG A 44 -1.17 -42.74 -12.88
CA ARG A 44 -0.04 -42.01 -12.27
C ARG A 44 0.67 -42.85 -11.21
N ILE A 45 -0.09 -43.51 -10.34
CA ILE A 45 0.44 -44.39 -9.30
C ILE A 45 1.20 -45.56 -9.92
N ALA A 46 0.66 -46.17 -10.98
CA ALA A 46 1.32 -47.26 -11.69
C ALA A 46 2.67 -46.83 -12.28
N LEU A 47 2.73 -45.65 -12.92
CA LEU A 47 3.98 -45.10 -13.46
C LEU A 47 4.98 -44.72 -12.36
N LEU A 48 4.53 -44.11 -11.26
CA LEU A 48 5.41 -43.75 -10.14
C LEU A 48 6.06 -44.98 -9.48
N LYS A 49 5.40 -46.14 -9.45
CA LYS A 49 5.99 -47.39 -8.94
C LYS A 49 7.22 -47.83 -9.75
N LEU A 50 7.28 -47.44 -11.04
CA LEU A 50 8.38 -47.75 -11.96
C LEU A 50 9.50 -46.69 -11.94
N ILE A 51 9.37 -45.66 -11.12
CA ILE A 51 10.35 -44.57 -10.94
C ILE A 51 11.08 -44.75 -9.59
N GLU A 52 12.37 -44.42 -9.55
CA GLU A 52 13.18 -44.46 -8.33
C GLU A 52 12.89 -43.24 -7.44
N PRO A 53 12.28 -43.41 -6.25
CA PRO A 53 11.95 -42.30 -5.34
C PRO A 53 13.18 -41.55 -4.81
N GLU A 54 14.35 -42.19 -4.66
CA GLU A 54 15.53 -41.57 -4.04
C GLU A 54 16.11 -40.40 -4.84
N VAL A 55 15.89 -40.39 -6.15
CA VAL A 55 16.37 -39.34 -7.06
C VAL A 55 15.30 -38.27 -7.30
N MET A 56 14.05 -38.52 -6.91
CA MET A 56 12.91 -37.65 -7.18
C MET A 56 12.93 -36.42 -6.29
N THR A 57 12.79 -35.24 -6.90
CA THR A 57 12.73 -33.96 -6.18
C THR A 57 11.38 -33.27 -6.33
N SER A 58 10.74 -33.37 -7.50
CA SER A 58 9.52 -32.61 -7.80
C SER A 58 8.49 -33.41 -8.59
N ILE A 59 7.22 -33.34 -8.21
CA ILE A 59 6.12 -33.97 -8.94
C ILE A 59 4.98 -32.98 -9.14
N GLU A 60 4.50 -32.88 -10.37
CA GLU A 60 3.39 -32.00 -10.75
C GLU A 60 2.19 -32.79 -11.30
N PHE A 61 1.02 -32.51 -10.74
CA PHE A 61 -0.24 -33.19 -11.07
C PHE A 61 -1.28 -32.20 -11.60
N TYR A 62 -1.96 -32.55 -12.69
CA TYR A 62 -3.09 -31.79 -13.24
C TYR A 62 -4.41 -32.46 -12.91
N SER A 63 -5.35 -31.73 -12.32
CA SER A 63 -6.67 -32.21 -11.88
C SER A 63 -6.65 -33.58 -11.18
N PRO A 64 -5.79 -33.81 -10.16
CA PRO A 64 -5.74 -35.09 -9.45
C PRO A 64 -6.92 -35.28 -8.51
N ASP A 65 -7.24 -36.55 -8.23
CA ASP A 65 -7.78 -36.92 -6.93
C ASP A 65 -6.64 -36.86 -5.91
N ILE A 66 -6.66 -35.86 -5.04
CA ILE A 66 -5.56 -35.62 -4.10
C ILE A 66 -5.55 -36.69 -3.01
N ASP A 67 -6.72 -37.16 -2.54
CA ASP A 67 -6.81 -38.00 -1.33
C ASP A 67 -6.09 -39.34 -1.52
N GLU A 68 -6.31 -39.98 -2.67
CA GLU A 68 -5.67 -41.23 -3.03
C GLU A 68 -4.15 -41.06 -3.23
N LEU A 69 -3.72 -39.96 -3.87
CA LEU A 69 -2.31 -39.66 -4.08
C LEU A 69 -1.54 -39.41 -2.77
N VAL A 70 -2.15 -38.77 -1.77
CA VAL A 70 -1.48 -38.50 -0.48
C VAL A 70 -0.96 -39.80 0.12
N THR A 71 -1.84 -40.80 0.23
CA THR A 71 -1.54 -42.08 0.88
C THR A 71 -0.42 -42.80 0.15
N PHE A 72 -0.44 -42.78 -1.19
CA PHE A 72 0.61 -43.38 -2.00
C PHE A 72 1.95 -42.64 -1.83
N LEU A 73 1.99 -41.31 -1.98
CA LEU A 73 3.23 -40.54 -1.93
C LEU A 73 3.94 -40.64 -0.58
N VAL A 74 3.18 -40.66 0.52
CA VAL A 74 3.74 -40.81 1.88
C VAL A 74 4.43 -42.16 2.07
N SER A 75 3.92 -43.24 1.46
CA SER A 75 4.55 -44.57 1.55
C SER A 75 5.65 -44.79 0.51
N TRP A 76 5.51 -44.19 -0.67
CA TRP A 76 6.41 -44.41 -1.81
C TRP A 76 7.74 -43.65 -1.70
N ASN A 77 7.76 -42.46 -1.10
CA ASN A 77 8.92 -41.56 -1.13
C ASN A 77 10.12 -42.02 -0.28
N ARG A 78 10.01 -43.11 0.50
CA ARG A 78 11.09 -43.70 1.32
C ARG A 78 11.86 -42.69 2.20
N GLY A 79 11.20 -41.62 2.66
CA GLY A 79 11.83 -40.58 3.49
C GLY A 79 12.54 -39.47 2.71
N CYS A 80 12.55 -39.48 1.38
CA CYS A 80 13.01 -38.38 0.55
C CYS A 80 11.96 -37.26 0.53
N ARG A 81 12.42 -36.01 0.72
CA ARG A 81 11.51 -34.86 0.74
C ARG A 81 11.16 -34.40 -0.67
N LEU A 82 9.86 -34.30 -0.96
CA LEU A 82 9.34 -33.96 -2.27
C LEU A 82 8.76 -32.54 -2.32
N ASP A 83 8.98 -31.85 -3.43
CA ASP A 83 8.16 -30.71 -3.83
C ASP A 83 6.97 -31.23 -4.63
N VAL A 84 5.74 -30.93 -4.18
CA VAL A 84 4.53 -31.40 -4.85
C VAL A 84 3.69 -30.22 -5.29
N LEU A 85 3.32 -30.21 -6.57
CA LEU A 85 2.48 -29.20 -7.19
C LEU A 85 1.18 -29.82 -7.69
N PHE A 86 0.05 -29.28 -7.23
CA PHE A 86 -1.29 -29.66 -7.67
C PHE A 86 -1.90 -28.53 -8.49
N ARG A 87 -2.29 -28.79 -9.74
CA ARG A 87 -3.11 -27.86 -10.53
C ARG A 87 -4.55 -28.31 -10.51
N CYS A 88 -5.37 -27.65 -9.70
CA CYS A 88 -6.79 -27.91 -9.59
C CYS A 88 -7.57 -26.91 -10.44
N GLU A 89 -8.63 -27.34 -11.12
CA GLU A 89 -9.52 -26.38 -11.80
C GLU A 89 -10.30 -25.53 -10.78
N THR A 90 -10.72 -26.15 -9.69
CA THR A 90 -11.40 -25.50 -8.56
C THR A 90 -10.88 -26.04 -7.23
N LEU A 91 -10.94 -25.20 -6.20
CA LEU A 91 -10.73 -25.64 -4.82
C LEU A 91 -12.04 -26.18 -4.26
N SER A 92 -12.05 -27.45 -3.83
CA SER A 92 -13.13 -28.09 -3.06
C SER A 92 -12.72 -28.27 -1.60
N THR A 93 -13.70 -28.46 -0.70
CA THR A 93 -13.43 -28.81 0.71
C THR A 93 -12.68 -30.13 0.85
N GLU A 94 -12.92 -31.08 -0.05
CA GLU A 94 -12.22 -32.37 -0.11
C GLU A 94 -10.73 -32.16 -0.41
N ASN A 95 -10.41 -31.38 -1.46
CA ASN A 95 -9.03 -31.03 -1.81
C ASN A 95 -8.31 -30.38 -0.62
N LEU A 96 -8.94 -29.40 0.04
CA LEU A 96 -8.36 -28.73 1.21
C LEU A 96 -8.12 -29.70 2.37
N THR A 97 -9.05 -30.64 2.60
CA THR A 97 -8.91 -31.66 3.66
C THR A 97 -7.78 -32.61 3.37
N SER A 98 -7.64 -33.09 2.12
CA SER A 98 -6.53 -33.97 1.72
C SER A 98 -5.18 -33.26 1.83
N ILE A 99 -5.09 -31.99 1.44
CA ILE A 99 -3.87 -31.18 1.66
C ILE A 99 -3.57 -31.03 3.15
N LYS A 100 -4.60 -30.78 3.98
CA LYS A 100 -4.41 -30.71 5.44
C LYS A 100 -3.89 -32.03 6.01
N LYS A 101 -4.28 -33.18 5.45
CA LYS A 101 -3.68 -34.48 5.78
C LYS A 101 -2.19 -34.53 5.39
N MET A 102 -1.80 -34.01 4.22
CA MET A 102 -0.40 -33.98 3.79
C MET A 102 0.50 -33.18 4.73
N LEU A 103 0.00 -32.07 5.28
CA LEU A 103 0.74 -31.21 6.21
C LEU A 103 1.13 -31.93 7.52
N ASN A 104 0.46 -33.04 7.86
CA ASN A 104 0.84 -33.89 8.99
C ASN A 104 2.07 -34.78 8.71
N TYR A 105 2.63 -34.75 7.49
CA TYR A 105 3.82 -35.52 7.10
C TYR A 105 4.99 -34.59 6.68
N PRO A 106 5.51 -33.73 7.59
CA PRO A 106 6.56 -32.76 7.27
C PRO A 106 7.91 -33.40 6.89
N SER A 107 8.13 -34.67 7.27
CA SER A 107 9.31 -35.44 6.86
C SER A 107 9.27 -35.88 5.40
N THR A 108 8.09 -35.85 4.76
CA THR A 108 7.84 -36.37 3.41
C THR A 108 7.86 -35.27 2.36
N PHE A 109 7.45 -34.06 2.71
CA PHE A 109 7.29 -32.95 1.77
C PHE A 109 8.20 -31.78 2.15
N ASN A 110 8.89 -31.21 1.16
CA ASN A 110 9.61 -29.93 1.30
C ASN A 110 8.64 -28.77 1.10
N GLN A 111 7.86 -28.84 0.02
CA GLN A 111 6.91 -27.80 -0.36
C GLN A 111 5.65 -28.44 -0.92
N ILE A 112 4.50 -27.88 -0.55
CA ILE A 112 3.20 -28.24 -1.13
C ILE A 112 2.63 -26.98 -1.77
N THR A 113 2.39 -27.03 -3.09
CA THR A 113 1.85 -25.90 -3.85
C THR A 113 0.58 -26.31 -4.58
N ILE A 114 -0.45 -25.46 -4.51
CA ILE A 114 -1.71 -25.68 -5.20
C ILE A 114 -1.97 -24.46 -6.08
N TYR A 115 -2.09 -24.70 -7.38
CA TYR A 115 -2.60 -23.73 -8.33
C TYR A 115 -4.07 -23.98 -8.58
N TYR A 116 -4.86 -22.91 -8.56
CA TYR A 116 -6.29 -22.96 -8.84
C TYR A 116 -6.74 -21.75 -9.66
N LYS A 117 -7.85 -21.88 -10.40
CA LYS A 117 -8.42 -20.74 -11.14
C LYS A 117 -9.10 -19.77 -10.17
N SER A 118 -9.03 -18.46 -10.46
CA SER A 118 -9.53 -17.34 -9.63
C SER A 118 -10.98 -17.43 -9.14
N ASN A 119 -11.78 -18.36 -9.66
CA ASN A 119 -13.19 -18.55 -9.30
C ASN A 119 -13.40 -19.42 -8.05
N SER A 120 -12.37 -19.60 -7.22
CA SER A 120 -12.52 -20.34 -5.96
C SER A 120 -13.48 -19.61 -5.02
N ARG A 121 -14.48 -20.32 -4.49
CA ARG A 121 -15.41 -19.79 -3.46
C ARG A 121 -14.73 -19.41 -2.14
N PHE A 122 -13.48 -19.81 -1.94
CA PHE A 122 -12.75 -19.61 -0.70
C PHE A 122 -11.98 -18.29 -0.70
N LYS A 123 -12.19 -17.48 0.36
CA LYS A 123 -11.40 -16.27 0.63
C LYS A 123 -10.08 -16.62 1.32
N LYS A 124 -9.10 -15.71 1.26
CA LYS A 124 -7.79 -15.87 1.90
C LYS A 124 -7.92 -16.16 3.39
N GLU A 125 -8.79 -15.44 4.11
CA GLU A 125 -8.96 -15.62 5.56
C GLU A 125 -9.56 -16.99 5.90
N GLN A 126 -10.50 -17.49 5.08
CA GLN A 126 -11.08 -18.83 5.26
C GLN A 126 -10.02 -19.92 5.09
N LEU A 127 -9.16 -19.79 4.08
CA LEU A 127 -8.04 -20.73 3.88
C LEU A 127 -7.06 -20.66 5.06
N VAL A 128 -6.63 -19.46 5.46
CA VAL A 128 -5.71 -19.28 6.60
C VAL A 128 -6.30 -19.85 7.89
N SER A 129 -7.59 -19.64 8.16
CA SER A 129 -8.28 -20.22 9.32
C SER A 129 -8.37 -21.74 9.23
N PHE A 130 -8.76 -22.28 8.07
CA PHE A 130 -8.94 -23.72 7.84
C PHE A 130 -7.64 -24.50 8.09
N PHE A 131 -6.49 -23.93 7.73
CA PHE A 131 -5.20 -24.59 7.88
C PHE A 131 -4.52 -24.39 9.24
N LYS A 132 -5.09 -23.63 10.19
CA LYS A 132 -4.54 -23.56 11.55
C LYS A 132 -4.36 -24.97 12.15
N PRO A 133 -3.21 -25.28 12.79
CA PRO A 133 -2.11 -24.36 13.16
C PRO A 133 -1.02 -24.13 12.08
N PHE A 134 -1.13 -24.74 10.90
CA PHE A 134 -0.13 -24.63 9.84
C PHE A 134 -0.10 -23.23 9.21
N LYS A 135 1.10 -22.66 9.06
CA LYS A 135 1.32 -21.37 8.40
C LYS A 135 1.51 -21.55 6.90
N THR A 136 0.78 -20.79 6.10
CA THR A 136 0.98 -20.70 4.65
C THR A 136 2.16 -19.76 4.37
N THR A 137 3.04 -20.13 3.44
CA THR A 137 4.12 -19.22 2.98
C THR A 137 3.62 -18.25 1.93
N ARG A 138 2.66 -18.69 1.11
CA ARG A 138 2.04 -17.86 0.08
C ARG A 138 0.58 -18.26 -0.09
N CYS A 139 -0.31 -17.27 -0.11
CA CYS A 139 -1.75 -17.47 -0.27
C CYS A 139 -2.34 -16.24 -0.96
N ASP A 140 -2.64 -16.39 -2.26
CA ASP A 140 -3.12 -15.37 -3.19
C ASP A 140 -4.19 -15.99 -4.12
N SER A 141 -4.80 -15.22 -5.02
CA SER A 141 -6.04 -15.64 -5.73
C SER A 141 -5.91 -16.86 -6.64
N PHE A 142 -4.71 -17.35 -6.89
CA PHE A 142 -4.43 -18.49 -7.76
C PHE A 142 -3.52 -19.54 -7.13
N ILE A 143 -2.93 -19.26 -5.95
CA ILE A 143 -1.85 -20.06 -5.38
C ILE A 143 -2.03 -20.18 -3.88
N LEU A 144 -1.91 -21.42 -3.39
CA LEU A 144 -1.78 -21.75 -1.98
C LEU A 144 -0.51 -22.59 -1.79
N GLN A 145 0.41 -22.11 -0.96
CA GLN A 145 1.71 -22.72 -0.77
C GLN A 145 2.06 -22.91 0.71
N PHE A 146 2.67 -24.05 1.02
CA PHE A 146 3.23 -24.40 2.31
C PHE A 146 4.69 -24.80 2.12
N ASN A 147 5.57 -24.27 2.96
CA ASN A 147 6.94 -24.73 3.07
C ASN A 147 7.09 -25.49 4.39
N LEU A 148 7.56 -26.73 4.27
CA LEU A 148 7.69 -27.70 5.35
C LEU A 148 9.16 -28.04 5.64
N ARG A 149 10.11 -27.33 5.00
CA ARG A 149 11.49 -27.35 5.49
C ARG A 149 11.49 -26.86 6.93
N GLU A 150 12.09 -27.66 7.80
CA GLU A 150 12.32 -27.27 9.18
C GLU A 150 13.11 -25.95 9.17
N GLU A 151 12.48 -24.85 9.56
CA GLU A 151 13.20 -23.84 10.32
C GLU A 151 13.72 -24.59 11.55
N LYS A 152 15.03 -24.84 11.58
CA LYS A 152 15.69 -25.42 12.76
C LYS A 152 15.50 -24.46 13.93
N GLN A 153 14.40 -24.60 14.67
CA GLN A 153 14.28 -24.13 16.05
C GLN A 153 13.00 -24.66 16.67
N GLU A 154 13.16 -25.71 17.47
CA GLU A 154 12.59 -25.86 18.81
C GLU A 154 12.93 -27.29 19.26
N ASN A 155 13.37 -27.46 20.51
CA ASN A 155 13.72 -28.72 21.20
C ASN A 155 15.20 -29.03 21.49
N ARG A 156 16.13 -28.06 21.47
CA ARG A 156 17.48 -28.26 22.06
C ARG A 156 18.06 -27.13 22.93
N LEU A 157 17.26 -26.21 23.50
CA LEU A 157 17.81 -24.99 24.13
C LEU A 157 17.39 -24.68 25.57
N SER A 158 16.83 -25.63 26.34
CA SER A 158 16.36 -25.32 27.71
C SER A 158 17.47 -24.88 28.69
N LEU A 159 18.75 -25.16 28.41
CA LEU A 159 19.89 -24.68 29.20
C LEU A 159 20.60 -23.44 28.61
N GLN A 160 20.37 -23.11 27.33
CA GLN A 160 21.04 -22.01 26.63
C GLN A 160 20.20 -20.72 26.62
N GLU A 161 18.88 -20.84 26.78
CA GLU A 161 17.94 -19.70 26.87
C GLU A 161 18.26 -18.75 28.02
N ASN A 162 18.62 -19.28 29.20
CA ASN A 162 18.93 -18.41 30.36
C ASN A 162 20.16 -17.53 30.10
N ARG A 163 21.22 -18.08 29.49
CA ARG A 163 22.43 -17.29 29.16
C ARG A 163 22.20 -16.32 28.02
N LEU A 164 21.42 -16.69 27.00
CA LEU A 164 21.09 -15.79 25.88
C LEU A 164 20.21 -14.62 26.35
N LEU A 165 19.22 -14.89 27.22
CA LEU A 165 18.38 -13.85 27.81
C LEU A 165 19.17 -12.91 28.74
N GLU A 166 20.20 -13.38 29.42
CA GLU A 166 21.15 -12.54 30.17
C GLU A 166 21.98 -11.64 29.23
N VAL A 167 22.46 -12.19 28.11
CA VAL A 167 23.22 -11.42 27.09
C VAL A 167 22.35 -10.33 26.45
N PHE A 168 21.11 -10.64 26.08
CA PHE A 168 20.15 -9.65 25.59
C PHE A 168 19.51 -8.81 26.72
N GLY A 169 19.80 -9.10 28.00
CA GLY A 169 19.54 -8.20 29.11
C GLY A 169 20.57 -7.07 29.23
N ASN A 170 21.66 -7.11 28.44
CA ASN A 170 22.66 -6.07 28.41
C ASN A 170 22.23 -4.92 27.47
N THR A 171 21.92 -3.77 28.06
CA THR A 171 21.46 -2.57 27.35
C THR A 171 22.46 -2.08 26.29
N LEU A 172 23.78 -2.23 26.49
CA LEU A 172 24.79 -1.79 25.53
C LEU A 172 24.80 -2.66 24.27
N LEU A 173 24.62 -3.97 24.42
CA LEU A 173 24.55 -4.89 23.29
C LEU A 173 23.26 -4.69 22.50
N ILE A 174 22.12 -4.60 23.21
CA ILE A 174 20.84 -4.30 22.55
C ILE A 174 20.91 -2.97 21.80
N ARG A 175 21.50 -1.92 22.39
CA ARG A 175 21.64 -0.63 21.72
C ARG A 175 22.35 -0.76 20.37
N LYS A 176 23.48 -1.46 20.32
CA LYS A 176 24.20 -1.70 19.06
C LYS A 176 23.41 -2.50 18.04
N ILE A 177 22.59 -3.46 18.48
CA ILE A 177 21.72 -4.21 17.57
C ILE A 177 20.64 -3.29 17.00
N LEU A 178 20.04 -2.45 17.86
CA LEU A 178 18.95 -1.56 17.46
C LEU A 178 19.37 -0.47 16.48
N GLU A 179 20.66 -0.12 16.40
CA GLU A 179 21.20 0.83 15.41
C GLU A 179 21.01 0.34 13.95
N GLU A 180 20.97 -0.97 13.74
CA GLU A 180 20.80 -1.60 12.42
C GLU A 180 19.36 -2.03 12.13
N TYR A 181 18.47 -1.94 13.12
CA TYR A 181 17.11 -2.50 13.08
C TYR A 181 16.09 -1.41 12.77
N ASP A 182 14.96 -1.80 12.17
CA ASP A 182 13.85 -0.91 11.88
C ASP A 182 12.63 -1.19 12.75
N CYS A 183 11.54 -0.45 12.51
CA CYS A 183 10.31 -0.56 13.27
C CYS A 183 9.80 -2.01 13.38
N PHE A 184 9.87 -2.81 12.32
CA PHE A 184 9.33 -4.16 12.33
C PHE A 184 10.21 -5.10 13.16
N ASP A 185 11.52 -5.01 13.00
CA ASP A 185 12.46 -5.82 13.77
C ASP A 185 12.43 -5.44 15.26
N ILE A 186 12.33 -4.14 15.56
CA ILE A 186 12.15 -3.63 16.93
C ILE A 186 10.86 -4.23 17.53
N GLN A 187 9.74 -4.21 16.81
CA GLN A 187 8.49 -4.80 17.31
C GLN A 187 8.59 -6.33 17.49
N LEU A 188 9.35 -7.04 16.64
CA LEU A 188 9.60 -8.46 16.80
C LEU A 188 10.42 -8.73 18.08
N LEU A 189 11.52 -8.02 18.29
CA LEU A 189 12.35 -8.14 19.49
C LEU A 189 11.57 -7.82 20.77
N ARG A 190 10.73 -6.78 20.74
CA ARG A 190 9.84 -6.43 21.86
C ARG A 190 8.91 -7.58 22.24
N LYS A 191 8.57 -8.51 21.34
CA LYS A 191 7.68 -9.65 21.62
C LYS A 191 8.40 -10.85 22.24
N VAL A 192 9.74 -10.92 22.18
CA VAL A 192 10.53 -12.08 22.62
C VAL A 192 10.50 -12.25 24.14
N SER A 193 10.85 -11.21 24.92
CA SER A 193 10.87 -11.31 26.39
C SER A 193 10.61 -9.97 27.08
N ARG A 194 10.25 -10.01 28.38
CA ARG A 194 10.05 -8.79 29.19
C ARG A 194 11.35 -8.02 29.39
N ASN A 195 12.47 -8.71 29.60
CA ASN A 195 13.78 -8.08 29.81
C ASN A 195 14.26 -7.35 28.55
N ILE A 196 14.14 -7.99 27.38
CA ILE A 196 14.48 -7.38 26.09
C ILE A 196 13.62 -6.14 25.85
N ARG A 197 12.30 -6.25 26.06
CA ARG A 197 11.39 -5.11 25.92
C ARG A 197 11.77 -3.95 26.84
N SER A 198 12.08 -4.24 28.11
CA SER A 198 12.54 -3.22 29.06
C SER A 198 13.84 -2.56 28.60
N CYS A 199 14.80 -3.34 28.08
CA CYS A 199 16.05 -2.78 27.56
C CYS A 199 15.81 -1.90 26.33
N ILE A 200 14.94 -2.31 25.41
CA ILE A 200 14.54 -1.52 24.24
C ILE A 200 13.87 -0.22 24.68
N ASP A 201 12.93 -0.31 25.63
CA ASP A 201 12.24 0.86 26.18
C ASP A 201 13.22 1.85 26.82
N SER A 202 14.28 1.38 27.47
CA SER A 202 15.36 2.24 28.00
C SER A 202 16.36 2.75 26.94
N CYS A 203 16.40 2.14 25.76
CA CYS A 203 17.29 2.58 24.68
C CYS A 203 16.67 3.66 23.79
N GLU A 204 15.35 3.70 23.71
CA GLU A 204 14.59 4.64 22.85
C GLU A 204 15.14 4.69 21.41
N PRO A 205 15.20 3.51 20.74
CA PRO A 205 15.77 3.41 19.41
C PRO A 205 14.90 4.13 18.38
N ASP A 206 15.54 4.68 17.35
CA ASP A 206 14.83 5.25 16.22
C ASP A 206 14.17 4.14 15.39
N PRO A 207 12.83 4.07 15.28
CA PRO A 207 12.16 3.04 14.51
C PRO A 207 12.35 3.19 12.99
N HIS A 208 12.94 4.28 12.50
CA HIS A 208 13.25 4.44 11.07
C HIS A 208 12.03 4.21 10.15
N VAL A 209 10.86 4.68 10.60
CA VAL A 209 9.66 4.71 9.79
C VAL A 209 9.86 5.71 8.67
N GLU A 210 9.70 5.25 7.43
CA GLU A 210 9.89 6.09 6.25
C GLU A 210 8.55 6.67 5.78
N ILE A 211 7.51 5.85 5.79
CA ILE A 211 6.15 6.24 5.40
C ILE A 211 5.16 5.70 6.42
N CYS A 212 4.21 6.53 6.86
CA CYS A 212 3.07 6.11 7.68
C CYS A 212 1.77 6.68 7.16
N TYR A 213 0.79 5.82 6.89
CA TYR A 213 -0.57 6.22 6.53
C TYR A 213 -1.57 5.73 7.58
N ILE A 214 -2.51 6.58 7.97
CA ILE A 214 -3.68 6.22 8.76
C ILE A 214 -4.92 6.66 7.99
N ILE A 215 -5.76 5.69 7.62
CA ILE A 215 -6.92 5.90 6.75
C ILE A 215 -8.13 5.25 7.39
N GLN A 216 -9.10 6.05 7.80
CA GLN A 216 -10.42 5.58 8.19
C GLN A 216 -11.26 5.36 6.93
N LYS A 217 -11.72 4.12 6.72
CA LYS A 217 -12.56 3.77 5.59
C LYS A 217 -13.91 4.49 5.71
N ARG A 218 -14.58 4.63 4.57
CA ARG A 218 -15.94 5.14 4.51
C ARG A 218 -16.91 3.99 4.31
N HIS A 219 -18.12 4.15 4.83
CA HIS A 219 -19.22 3.33 4.36
C HIS A 219 -19.36 3.52 2.84
N ARG A 220 -19.12 2.47 2.05
CA ARG A 220 -19.65 2.39 0.69
C ARG A 220 -21.13 2.07 0.86
N GLU A 221 -21.98 3.07 0.97
CA GLU A 221 -23.37 2.83 0.60
C GLU A 221 -23.39 2.56 -0.90
N ARG A 222 -23.71 1.31 -1.23
CA ARG A 222 -24.13 0.90 -2.56
C ARG A 222 -25.19 1.91 -3.00
N TRP A 223 -24.98 2.57 -4.13
CA TRP A 223 -25.99 3.45 -4.72
C TRP A 223 -27.17 2.61 -5.17
N ASP A 224 -28.04 2.22 -4.25
CA ASP A 224 -29.41 1.95 -4.59
C ASP A 224 -30.06 3.32 -4.81
N ARG A 225 -30.52 3.53 -6.05
CA ARG A 225 -31.27 4.71 -6.47
C ARG A 225 -32.64 4.66 -5.82
N ASP A 226 -32.70 4.87 -4.51
CA ASP A 226 -33.96 5.10 -3.85
C ASP A 226 -34.25 6.60 -3.80
N ILE A 227 -35.36 6.89 -4.46
CA ILE A 227 -36.08 8.14 -4.53
C ILE A 227 -36.53 8.45 -3.10
N ASP A 228 -35.74 9.22 -2.38
CA ASP A 228 -36.23 10.27 -1.49
C ASP A 228 -35.04 11.06 -0.98
N GLY A 229 -35.14 12.39 -1.09
CA GLY A 229 -34.10 13.36 -0.79
C GLY A 229 -33.75 13.46 0.69
N CYS A 230 -33.21 12.38 1.26
CA CYS A 230 -32.55 12.37 2.56
C CYS A 230 -31.04 12.30 2.35
N SER A 231 -30.36 13.34 2.83
CA SER A 231 -28.92 13.48 2.94
C SER A 231 -28.27 12.24 3.56
N SER A 232 -27.49 11.50 2.77
CA SER A 232 -26.56 10.52 3.32
C SER A 232 -25.45 11.27 4.07
N THR A 233 -25.52 11.24 5.40
CA THR A 233 -24.40 11.60 6.25
C THR A 233 -23.27 10.63 5.89
N HIS A 234 -22.20 11.16 5.29
CA HIS A 234 -21.03 10.37 4.91
C HIS A 234 -20.26 9.98 6.17
N GLU A 235 -20.82 9.08 6.98
CA GLU A 235 -20.22 8.62 8.22
C GLU A 235 -18.99 7.74 7.92
N TYR A 236 -17.90 8.05 8.60
CA TYR A 236 -16.73 7.20 8.61
C TYR A 236 -17.11 5.83 9.18
N SER A 237 -16.55 4.75 8.63
CA SER A 237 -16.79 3.42 9.17
C SER A 237 -15.87 3.13 10.35
N ASP A 238 -16.24 2.14 11.16
CA ASP A 238 -15.41 1.56 12.23
C ASP A 238 -14.23 0.71 11.68
N THR A 239 -13.80 0.97 10.44
CA THR A 239 -12.67 0.27 9.81
C THR A 239 -11.55 1.26 9.53
N PHE A 240 -10.37 0.94 10.03
CA PHE A 240 -9.17 1.75 9.87
C PHE A 240 -8.08 0.93 9.21
N ASP A 241 -7.31 1.58 8.34
CA ASP A 241 -6.11 1.03 7.74
C ASP A 241 -4.90 1.81 8.25
N SER A 242 -3.89 1.07 8.72
CA SER A 242 -2.55 1.60 8.93
C SER A 242 -1.60 0.99 7.91
N PHE A 243 -0.82 1.82 7.25
CA PHE A 243 0.27 1.39 6.40
C PHE A 243 1.58 1.96 6.94
N ILE A 244 2.57 1.10 7.09
CA ILE A 244 3.92 1.49 7.48
C ILE A 244 4.89 0.93 6.47
N ARG A 245 5.81 1.77 5.99
CA ARG A 245 7.02 1.35 5.27
C ARG A 245 8.24 1.80 6.05
N SER A 246 9.18 0.88 6.27
CA SER A 246 10.44 1.18 6.94
C SER A 246 11.54 1.54 5.95
N ARG A 247 12.67 2.04 6.45
CA ARG A 247 13.84 2.43 5.66
C ARG A 247 14.40 1.31 4.77
N ASN A 248 14.31 0.05 5.19
CA ASN A 248 14.82 -1.09 4.42
C ASN A 248 13.87 -1.54 3.28
N GLY A 249 12.72 -0.86 3.12
CA GLY A 249 11.73 -1.15 2.09
C GLY A 249 10.67 -2.19 2.49
N GLN A 250 10.77 -2.80 3.68
CA GLN A 250 9.69 -3.61 4.21
C GLN A 250 8.44 -2.76 4.43
N MET A 251 7.28 -3.37 4.25
CA MET A 251 6.01 -2.70 4.45
C MET A 251 4.97 -3.63 5.05
N LYS A 252 4.06 -3.06 5.83
CA LYS A 252 2.87 -3.75 6.34
C LYS A 252 1.65 -2.88 6.19
N TRP A 253 0.57 -3.50 5.72
CA TRP A 253 -0.78 -2.94 5.70
C TRP A 253 -1.63 -3.67 6.73
N ILE A 254 -2.04 -2.97 7.76
CA ILE A 254 -2.80 -3.51 8.89
C ILE A 254 -4.21 -2.94 8.84
N ARG A 255 -5.21 -3.80 8.93
CA ARG A 255 -6.61 -3.39 8.98
C ARG A 255 -7.21 -3.64 10.36
N TYR A 256 -7.79 -2.61 10.94
CA TYR A 256 -8.46 -2.63 12.23
C TYR A 256 -9.97 -2.61 12.06
N ARG A 257 -10.70 -3.48 12.77
CA ARG A 257 -12.17 -3.59 12.72
C ARG A 257 -12.76 -3.98 14.07
N ASN A 258 -14.00 -3.56 14.34
CA ASN A 258 -14.69 -3.94 15.58
C ASN A 258 -14.98 -5.44 15.63
N LYS A 259 -15.44 -6.01 14.51
CA LYS A 259 -15.82 -7.43 14.37
C LYS A 259 -15.34 -8.00 13.04
N GLU A 260 -15.28 -9.33 12.96
CA GLU A 260 -15.09 -10.05 11.70
C GLU A 260 -16.30 -9.81 10.78
N LEU A 261 -16.12 -9.03 9.71
CA LEU A 261 -17.13 -8.85 8.67
C LEU A 261 -16.89 -9.88 7.56
N ILE A 262 -17.88 -10.74 7.32
CA ILE A 262 -17.84 -11.82 6.30
C ILE A 262 -17.93 -11.24 4.87
N GLN A 263 -18.38 -9.99 4.74
CA GLN A 263 -18.69 -9.34 3.47
C GLN A 263 -17.89 -8.03 3.30
N ASN A 264 -16.67 -8.12 2.80
CA ASN A 264 -16.10 -7.11 1.93
C ASN A 264 -15.21 -7.82 0.89
N GLU A 265 -15.39 -7.44 -0.36
CA GLU A 265 -14.57 -7.85 -1.49
C GLU A 265 -13.49 -6.77 -1.66
N ASP A 266 -12.24 -7.18 -1.90
CA ASP A 266 -11.03 -6.33 -2.07
C ASP A 266 -10.11 -6.04 -0.85
N ASP A 267 -9.86 -7.04 0.00
CA ASP A 267 -8.89 -6.94 1.11
C ASP A 267 -7.51 -7.53 0.78
N TRP A 268 -7.22 -7.86 -0.49
CA TRP A 268 -5.99 -8.58 -0.90
C TRP A 268 -4.67 -7.85 -0.64
N HIS A 269 -4.70 -6.52 -0.48
CA HIS A 269 -3.54 -5.69 -0.14
C HIS A 269 -3.23 -5.67 1.38
N VAL A 270 -4.12 -6.22 2.21
CA VAL A 270 -3.98 -6.25 3.67
C VAL A 270 -3.07 -7.40 4.07
N HIS A 271 -2.05 -7.09 4.88
CA HIS A 271 -1.09 -8.06 5.39
C HIS A 271 -1.58 -8.69 6.70
N GLU A 272 -2.22 -7.91 7.58
CA GLU A 272 -2.66 -8.34 8.90
C GLU A 272 -4.01 -7.70 9.28
N PHE A 273 -4.85 -8.46 9.98
CA PHE A 273 -6.14 -8.00 10.51
C PHE A 273 -6.10 -7.96 12.03
N VAL A 274 -6.60 -6.87 12.61
CA VAL A 274 -6.68 -6.65 14.05
C VAL A 274 -8.14 -6.39 14.43
N TYR A 275 -8.68 -7.24 15.29
CA TYR A 275 -10.06 -7.12 15.78
C TYR A 275 -10.05 -6.69 17.25
N CYS A 276 -10.69 -5.56 17.57
CA CYS A 276 -10.59 -4.94 18.91
C CYS A 276 -11.94 -4.53 19.53
N GLY A 277 -13.07 -5.09 19.05
CA GLY A 277 -14.39 -4.76 19.60
C GLY A 277 -14.64 -3.26 19.51
N ASP A 278 -15.23 -2.66 20.55
CA ASP A 278 -15.55 -1.22 20.57
C ASP A 278 -14.32 -0.32 20.82
N THR A 279 -13.11 -0.88 20.91
CA THR A 279 -11.87 -0.14 21.25
C THR A 279 -10.89 0.04 20.08
N VAL A 280 -11.41 -0.03 18.85
CA VAL A 280 -10.57 0.00 17.65
C VAL A 280 -9.81 1.31 17.49
N ILE A 281 -10.44 2.45 17.75
CA ILE A 281 -9.78 3.75 17.61
C ILE A 281 -8.63 3.89 18.61
N GLU A 282 -8.82 3.46 19.86
CA GLU A 282 -7.76 3.46 20.88
C GLU A 282 -6.62 2.53 20.47
N ARG A 283 -6.94 1.38 19.85
CA ARG A 283 -5.93 0.47 19.34
C ARG A 283 -5.10 1.10 18.22
N VAL A 284 -5.74 1.73 17.25
CA VAL A 284 -5.07 2.42 16.12
C VAL A 284 -4.13 3.51 16.66
N VAL A 285 -4.61 4.34 17.59
CA VAL A 285 -3.82 5.42 18.20
C VAL A 285 -2.64 4.86 19.00
N LYS A 286 -2.86 3.78 19.76
CA LYS A 286 -1.80 3.13 20.52
C LYS A 286 -0.72 2.54 19.62
N ASP A 287 -1.10 1.87 18.55
CA ASP A 287 -0.15 1.30 17.60
C ASP A 287 0.59 2.41 16.83
N PHE A 288 -0.09 3.50 16.46
CA PHE A 288 0.57 4.69 15.91
C PHE A 288 1.61 5.24 16.87
N LYS A 289 1.23 5.51 18.13
CA LYS A 289 2.14 5.98 19.19
C LYS A 289 3.38 5.10 19.30
N ILE A 290 3.20 3.80 19.44
CA ILE A 290 4.32 2.84 19.59
C ILE A 290 5.29 2.90 18.41
N ASN A 291 4.79 3.09 17.19
CA ASN A 291 5.63 3.10 15.99
C ASN A 291 6.34 4.44 15.76
N ILE A 292 5.83 5.54 16.31
CA ILE A 292 6.44 6.85 16.12
C ILE A 292 7.17 7.38 17.36
N GLU A 293 6.90 6.93 18.58
CA GLU A 293 7.34 7.55 19.85
C GLU A 293 8.78 8.07 19.83
N TYR A 294 9.71 7.23 19.37
CA TYR A 294 11.14 7.52 19.35
C TYR A 294 11.69 7.81 17.95
N GLN A 295 10.81 8.06 16.96
CA GLN A 295 11.16 8.48 15.61
C GLN A 295 11.97 9.77 15.64
N LYS A 296 13.27 9.64 15.35
CA LYS A 296 14.25 10.74 15.31
C LYS A 296 14.59 11.12 13.87
N SER A 297 14.66 10.12 12.99
CA SER A 297 14.85 10.34 11.56
C SER A 297 13.64 10.99 10.89
N THR A 298 13.89 11.77 9.84
CA THR A 298 12.85 12.42 9.05
C THR A 298 12.06 11.38 8.24
N MET A 299 10.74 11.37 8.41
CA MET A 299 9.82 10.58 7.59
C MET A 299 9.70 11.18 6.19
N LYS A 300 9.63 10.34 5.16
CA LYS A 300 9.32 10.80 3.79
C LYS A 300 7.88 11.27 3.70
N GLU A 301 6.94 10.52 4.28
CA GLU A 301 5.52 10.84 4.13
C GLU A 301 4.68 10.45 5.36
N LEU A 302 3.83 11.36 5.81
CA LEU A 302 2.75 11.11 6.76
C LEU A 302 1.41 11.42 6.08
N LYS A 303 0.52 10.42 5.99
CA LYS A 303 -0.80 10.58 5.38
C LYS A 303 -1.91 10.27 6.38
N LEU A 304 -2.82 11.22 6.56
CA LEU A 304 -3.95 11.11 7.48
C LEU A 304 -5.26 11.37 6.74
N GLU A 305 -6.11 10.34 6.64
CA GLU A 305 -7.46 10.45 6.11
C GLU A 305 -8.46 9.90 7.13
N CYS A 306 -8.88 10.72 8.09
CA CYS A 306 -9.73 10.28 9.20
C CYS A 306 -10.72 11.36 9.65
N ASP A 307 -11.59 11.03 10.60
CA ASP A 307 -12.45 11.99 11.27
C ASP A 307 -11.66 12.90 12.24
N GLY A 308 -12.33 13.96 12.70
CA GLY A 308 -11.76 14.92 13.63
C GLY A 308 -11.41 14.32 15.00
N LYS A 309 -12.11 13.26 15.44
CA LYS A 309 -11.80 12.57 16.70
C LYS A 309 -10.44 11.89 16.61
N LEU A 310 -10.16 11.18 15.52
CA LEU A 310 -8.86 10.52 15.33
C LEU A 310 -7.74 11.55 15.10
N PHE A 311 -8.00 12.66 14.40
CA PHE A 311 -7.04 13.76 14.31
C PHE A 311 -6.65 14.30 15.69
N GLU A 312 -7.61 14.55 16.57
CA GLU A 312 -7.36 15.01 17.94
C GLU A 312 -6.51 14.00 18.74
N LEU A 313 -6.84 12.71 18.66
CA LEU A 313 -6.09 11.66 19.36
C LEU A 313 -4.66 11.50 18.84
N ILE A 314 -4.46 11.55 17.51
CA ILE A 314 -3.13 11.56 16.90
C ILE A 314 -2.37 12.82 17.31
N GLY A 315 -3.02 13.98 17.31
CA GLY A 315 -2.46 15.24 17.75
C GLY A 315 -1.96 15.20 19.20
N ASN A 316 -2.73 14.57 20.09
CA ASN A 316 -2.31 14.35 21.48
C ASN A 316 -1.06 13.47 21.58
N VAL A 317 -0.93 12.45 20.72
CA VAL A 317 0.30 11.65 20.64
C VAL A 317 1.46 12.53 20.19
N LEU A 318 1.31 13.30 19.11
CA LEU A 318 2.37 14.17 18.59
C LEU A 318 2.80 15.23 19.61
N LYS A 319 1.85 15.84 20.30
CA LYS A 319 2.08 16.82 21.37
C LYS A 319 2.81 16.23 22.58
N SER A 320 2.58 14.95 22.88
CA SER A 320 3.19 14.29 24.05
C SER A 320 4.67 13.92 23.87
N ARG A 321 5.21 14.06 22.66
CA ARG A 321 6.59 13.74 22.35
C ARG A 321 7.54 14.82 22.86
N ASP A 322 8.74 14.40 23.26
CA ASP A 322 9.83 15.31 23.62
C ASP A 322 10.39 16.09 22.42
N THR A 323 10.21 15.55 21.21
CA THR A 323 10.66 16.16 19.96
C THR A 323 9.55 16.18 18.92
N ARG A 324 9.47 17.27 18.16
CA ARG A 324 8.55 17.38 17.03
C ARG A 324 8.86 16.31 15.98
N LEU A 325 7.83 15.79 15.35
CA LEU A 325 8.00 14.77 14.31
C LEU A 325 8.46 15.44 13.00
N SER A 326 9.61 15.03 12.47
CA SER A 326 10.12 15.57 11.20
C SER A 326 9.52 14.79 10.02
N VAL A 327 8.84 15.51 9.13
CA VAL A 327 8.14 14.94 7.96
C VAL A 327 8.49 15.75 6.71
N LYS A 328 8.73 15.11 5.57
CA LYS A 328 8.94 15.82 4.29
C LYS A 328 7.63 16.12 3.57
N GLU A 329 6.71 15.17 3.57
CA GLU A 329 5.41 15.29 2.91
C GLU A 329 4.28 14.97 3.88
N LEU A 330 3.45 15.97 4.17
CA LEU A 330 2.24 15.83 4.96
C LEU A 330 1.04 15.83 4.01
N LYS A 331 0.24 14.75 4.05
CA LYS A 331 -1.02 14.66 3.33
C LYS A 331 -2.17 14.50 4.31
N MET A 332 -3.16 15.39 4.27
CA MET A 332 -4.31 15.34 5.15
C MET A 332 -5.61 15.46 4.36
N LYS A 333 -6.62 14.70 4.77
CA LYS A 333 -8.00 14.94 4.35
C LYS A 333 -8.82 15.45 5.53
N VAL A 334 -9.25 16.71 5.46
CA VAL A 334 -9.78 17.46 6.60
C VAL A 334 -11.21 17.95 6.37
N THR A 335 -11.91 18.23 7.46
CA THR A 335 -13.28 18.75 7.50
C THR A 335 -13.35 20.21 7.93
N ASP A 336 -12.37 20.68 8.69
CA ASP A 336 -12.25 22.07 9.13
C ASP A 336 -10.78 22.44 9.46
N GLU A 337 -10.57 23.64 9.95
CA GLU A 337 -9.25 24.14 10.36
C GLU A 337 -8.71 23.41 11.60
N LYS A 338 -9.59 22.97 12.51
CA LYS A 338 -9.22 22.31 13.77
C LYS A 338 -8.47 21.01 13.47
N ASP A 339 -8.89 20.26 12.45
CA ASP A 339 -8.20 19.06 11.99
C ASP A 339 -6.72 19.33 11.63
N ILE A 340 -6.44 20.44 10.95
CA ILE A 340 -5.07 20.85 10.58
C ILE A 340 -4.28 21.25 11.83
N MET A 341 -4.90 22.05 12.70
CA MET A 341 -4.29 22.54 13.94
C MET A 341 -4.01 21.42 14.96
N ASN A 342 -4.71 20.30 14.87
CA ASN A 342 -4.42 19.12 15.68
C ASN A 342 -3.10 18.44 15.29
N ILE A 343 -2.58 18.66 14.08
CA ILE A 343 -1.43 17.93 13.55
C ILE A 343 -0.25 18.85 13.27
N LEU A 344 -0.44 19.85 12.39
CA LEU A 344 0.63 20.63 11.77
C LEU A 344 1.54 21.35 12.78
N PRO A 345 1.04 21.98 13.88
CA PRO A 345 1.90 22.67 14.86
C PRO A 345 2.90 21.78 15.59
N TYR A 346 2.67 20.46 15.60
CA TYR A 346 3.50 19.48 16.30
C TYR A 346 4.53 18.80 15.39
N LEU A 347 4.64 19.23 14.14
CA LEU A 347 5.65 18.79 13.18
C LEU A 347 6.83 19.77 13.12
N ASP A 348 8.03 19.26 12.87
CA ASP A 348 9.25 20.07 12.78
C ASP A 348 9.42 20.70 11.40
N SER A 349 9.14 19.92 10.35
CA SER A 349 9.19 20.32 8.96
C SER A 349 7.98 19.80 8.21
N GLY A 350 7.57 20.51 7.18
CA GLY A 350 6.62 20.06 6.16
C GLY A 350 7.02 20.69 4.83
N GLU A 351 8.06 20.16 4.18
CA GLU A 351 8.51 20.69 2.87
C GLU A 351 7.36 20.70 1.86
N ASN A 352 6.47 19.71 1.93
CA ASN A 352 5.32 19.58 1.07
C ASN A 352 4.06 19.35 1.92
N ILE A 353 3.07 20.23 1.77
CA ILE A 353 1.80 20.17 2.51
C ILE A 353 0.66 19.99 1.50
N GLU A 354 -0.06 18.89 1.61
CA GLU A 354 -1.25 18.57 0.82
C GLU A 354 -2.48 18.46 1.71
N ILE A 355 -3.39 19.44 1.60
CA ILE A 355 -4.66 19.47 2.30
C ILE A 355 -5.81 19.21 1.31
N ARG A 356 -6.54 18.12 1.52
CA ARG A 356 -7.77 17.81 0.78
C ARG A 356 -8.98 18.08 1.65
N PHE A 357 -9.90 18.92 1.19
CA PHE A 357 -11.11 19.25 1.95
C PHE A 357 -12.25 18.28 1.63
N PHE A 358 -12.87 17.74 2.69
CA PHE A 358 -13.87 16.67 2.58
C PHE A 358 -15.15 17.10 1.86
N ASN A 359 -15.58 18.35 2.07
CA ASN A 359 -16.95 18.78 1.80
C ASN A 359 -17.19 19.28 0.36
N GLU A 360 -16.46 18.72 -0.62
CA GLU A 360 -16.72 18.89 -2.06
C GLU A 360 -17.97 18.08 -2.51
N ILE A 361 -19.02 18.01 -1.67
CA ILE A 361 -20.28 17.38 -2.07
C ILE A 361 -20.99 18.32 -3.05
N ARG A 362 -21.28 17.76 -4.24
CA ARG A 362 -22.11 18.28 -5.34
C ARG A 362 -22.83 19.60 -5.05
N GLY A 363 -22.21 20.71 -5.42
CA GLY A 363 -22.87 22.00 -5.61
C GLY A 363 -22.84 22.96 -4.42
N TYR A 364 -22.41 22.56 -3.23
CA TYR A 364 -22.28 23.48 -2.09
C TYR A 364 -20.83 23.95 -1.92
N THR A 365 -20.65 25.28 -2.03
CA THR A 365 -19.37 25.96 -1.91
C THR A 365 -19.04 26.21 -0.45
N SER A 366 -18.63 25.18 0.29
CA SER A 366 -17.98 25.41 1.57
C SER A 366 -16.52 25.79 1.32
N ASN A 367 -16.07 26.83 2.01
CA ASN A 367 -14.69 27.31 2.01
C ASN A 367 -14.03 26.80 3.29
N LEU A 368 -12.75 26.43 3.21
CA LEU A 368 -11.98 26.10 4.40
C LEU A 368 -11.35 27.40 4.90
N ASN A 369 -11.72 27.84 6.09
CA ASN A 369 -11.06 28.96 6.74
C ASN A 369 -9.69 28.49 7.25
N LEU A 370 -8.61 29.22 6.93
CA LEU A 370 -7.23 28.90 7.31
C LEU A 370 -6.57 30.03 8.12
N THR A 371 -7.38 30.88 8.76
CA THR A 371 -6.90 32.11 9.46
C THR A 371 -5.77 31.83 10.45
N GLU A 372 -5.85 30.77 11.25
CA GLU A 372 -4.82 30.39 12.22
C GLU A 372 -3.72 29.53 11.60
N VAL A 373 -4.06 28.69 10.62
CA VAL A 373 -3.08 27.86 9.90
C VAL A 373 -2.05 28.71 9.16
N LEU A 374 -2.47 29.84 8.59
CA LEU A 374 -1.60 30.80 7.89
C LEU A 374 -0.51 31.41 8.78
N LYS A 375 -0.68 31.37 10.10
CA LYS A 375 0.26 31.92 11.09
C LYS A 375 1.32 30.91 11.54
N LEU A 376 1.27 29.67 11.06
CA LEU A 376 2.18 28.62 11.47
C LEU A 376 3.49 28.68 10.69
N ASP A 377 4.62 28.60 11.39
CA ASP A 377 5.95 28.50 10.78
C ASP A 377 6.03 27.33 9.79
N GLN A 378 5.39 26.20 10.08
CA GLN A 378 5.38 25.04 9.18
C GLN A 378 4.69 25.34 7.84
N TRP A 379 3.67 26.20 7.86
CA TRP A 379 2.96 26.63 6.66
C TRP A 379 3.79 27.63 5.86
N GLU A 380 4.40 28.61 6.53
CA GLU A 380 5.24 29.64 5.90
C GLU A 380 6.50 29.06 5.26
N ASN A 381 7.11 28.04 5.89
CA ASN A 381 8.35 27.41 5.42
C ASN A 381 8.14 26.28 4.39
N ALA A 382 6.89 25.95 4.04
CA ALA A 382 6.62 24.90 3.07
C ALA A 382 7.06 25.32 1.65
N LEU A 383 7.61 24.38 0.89
CA LEU A 383 8.06 24.59 -0.49
C LEU A 383 6.94 24.33 -1.49
N ASP A 384 6.21 23.23 -1.33
CA ASP A 384 5.10 22.86 -2.20
C ASP A 384 3.80 22.79 -1.40
N LEU A 385 2.78 23.53 -1.85
CA LEU A 385 1.48 23.62 -1.22
C LEU A 385 0.38 23.13 -2.17
N PHE A 386 -0.46 22.21 -1.71
CA PHE A 386 -1.68 21.80 -2.38
C PHE A 386 -2.88 21.94 -1.44
N VAL A 387 -3.92 22.66 -1.84
CA VAL A 387 -5.16 22.82 -1.07
C VAL A 387 -6.38 22.69 -1.98
N SER A 388 -7.17 21.63 -1.80
CA SER A 388 -8.43 21.43 -2.53
C SER A 388 -9.63 22.10 -1.84
N ALA A 389 -9.47 23.36 -1.43
CA ALA A 389 -10.52 24.17 -0.83
C ALA A 389 -10.44 25.59 -1.37
N CYS A 390 -11.55 26.32 -1.32
CA CYS A 390 -11.53 27.76 -1.55
C CYS A 390 -10.85 28.46 -0.38
N ILE A 391 -9.74 29.14 -0.66
CA ILE A 391 -8.96 29.90 0.32
C ILE A 391 -8.81 31.36 -0.12
N ASN A 392 -8.58 32.26 0.84
CA ASN A 392 -8.11 33.60 0.54
C ASN A 392 -6.59 33.57 0.31
N PHE A 393 -6.16 33.52 -0.94
CA PHE A 393 -4.74 33.38 -1.28
C PHE A 393 -3.95 34.68 -1.05
N GLN A 394 -4.60 35.83 -0.90
CA GLN A 394 -3.94 37.14 -0.74
C GLN A 394 -3.18 37.25 0.59
N GLU A 395 -3.51 36.37 1.55
CA GLU A 395 -2.82 36.25 2.82
C GLU A 395 -1.60 35.31 2.76
N LEU A 396 -1.37 34.64 1.61
CA LEU A 396 -0.20 33.78 1.41
C LEU A 396 1.01 34.61 0.94
N ASP A 397 2.15 34.38 1.56
CA ASP A 397 3.44 34.83 1.02
C ASP A 397 3.87 33.92 -0.15
N LEU A 398 3.44 34.31 -1.35
CA LEU A 398 3.72 33.58 -2.58
C LEU A 398 5.23 33.46 -2.89
N LEU A 399 6.09 34.27 -2.29
CA LEU A 399 7.53 34.26 -2.56
C LEU A 399 8.23 33.04 -1.96
N ASN A 400 7.66 32.47 -0.88
CA ASN A 400 8.25 31.36 -0.15
C ASN A 400 8.05 30.01 -0.84
N PHE A 401 6.99 29.88 -1.64
CA PHE A 401 6.63 28.64 -2.30
C PHE A 401 7.35 28.43 -3.62
N ARG A 402 7.80 27.20 -3.83
CA ARG A 402 8.24 26.69 -5.13
C ARG A 402 7.04 26.29 -5.99
N ARG A 403 6.05 25.61 -5.40
CA ARG A 403 4.83 25.18 -6.09
C ARG A 403 3.57 25.43 -5.27
N ILE A 404 2.50 25.80 -5.97
CA ILE A 404 1.19 26.04 -5.37
C ILE A 404 0.14 25.37 -6.26
N ASN A 405 -0.80 24.66 -5.66
CA ASN A 405 -2.01 24.19 -6.30
C ASN A 405 -3.20 24.42 -5.38
N ILE A 406 -3.97 25.48 -5.65
CA ILE A 406 -5.05 25.93 -4.77
C ILE A 406 -6.34 26.12 -5.54
N THR A 407 -7.45 26.17 -4.81
CA THR A 407 -8.75 26.55 -5.36
C THR A 407 -9.18 27.89 -4.75
N ILE A 408 -9.76 28.78 -5.55
CA ILE A 408 -10.30 30.07 -5.12
C ILE A 408 -11.75 30.20 -5.61
N ASP A 409 -12.51 31.14 -5.06
CA ASP A 409 -13.92 31.32 -5.44
C ASP A 409 -14.05 31.96 -6.83
N SER A 410 -13.44 33.12 -7.02
CA SER A 410 -13.37 33.83 -8.29
C SER A 410 -11.97 34.34 -8.53
N LEU A 411 -11.54 34.29 -9.80
CA LEU A 411 -10.31 34.93 -10.26
C LEU A 411 -10.65 36.31 -10.84
N SER A 412 -9.89 37.34 -10.49
CA SER A 412 -9.95 38.68 -11.09
C SER A 412 -8.67 39.01 -11.85
N THR A 413 -8.67 40.06 -12.67
CA THR A 413 -7.44 40.48 -13.35
C THR A 413 -6.36 40.95 -12.37
N ASN A 414 -6.75 41.62 -11.29
CA ASN A 414 -5.83 42.06 -10.23
C ASN A 414 -5.11 40.87 -9.59
N ASP A 415 -5.83 39.75 -9.38
CA ASP A 415 -5.23 38.54 -8.83
C ASP A 415 -4.14 37.99 -9.76
N ILE A 416 -4.40 37.95 -11.07
CA ILE A 416 -3.42 37.48 -12.07
C ILE A 416 -2.16 38.37 -12.07
N MET A 417 -2.36 39.69 -11.99
CA MET A 417 -1.25 40.64 -11.91
C MET A 417 -0.44 40.45 -10.63
N TYR A 418 -1.11 40.28 -9.48
CA TYR A 418 -0.45 39.98 -8.21
C TYR A 418 0.38 38.70 -8.28
N PHE A 419 -0.16 37.61 -8.85
CA PHE A 419 0.60 36.37 -9.06
C PHE A 419 1.82 36.61 -9.96
N LYS A 420 1.64 37.30 -11.10
CA LYS A 420 2.73 37.59 -12.02
C LYS A 420 3.85 38.39 -11.35
N GLU A 421 3.51 39.47 -10.65
CA GLU A 421 4.49 40.32 -9.94
C GLU A 421 5.21 39.58 -8.82
N SER A 422 4.50 38.72 -8.09
CA SER A 422 5.09 37.89 -7.04
C SER A 422 6.06 36.85 -7.64
N ILE A 423 5.67 36.22 -8.75
CA ILE A 423 6.49 35.25 -9.47
C ILE A 423 7.78 35.88 -10.02
N GLU A 424 7.70 37.08 -10.58
CA GLU A 424 8.86 37.80 -11.11
C GLU A 424 9.90 38.12 -10.02
N LYS A 425 9.47 38.26 -8.76
CA LYS A 425 10.33 38.48 -7.60
C LYS A 425 10.84 37.18 -6.97
N SER A 426 10.18 36.04 -7.22
CA SER A 426 10.51 34.77 -6.58
C SER A 426 11.64 34.03 -7.31
N VAL A 427 12.71 33.71 -6.58
CA VAL A 427 13.79 32.84 -7.04
C VAL A 427 13.45 31.35 -6.91
N LYS A 428 12.50 31.00 -6.04
CA LYS A 428 12.10 29.61 -5.75
C LYS A 428 11.03 29.10 -6.73
N PHE A 429 10.27 30.00 -7.34
CA PHE A 429 9.12 29.65 -8.20
C PHE A 429 9.46 28.66 -9.31
N ASP A 430 8.66 27.59 -9.36
CA ASP A 430 8.62 26.57 -10.42
C ASP A 430 7.26 26.56 -11.13
N LYS A 431 6.17 26.37 -10.37
CA LYS A 431 4.84 26.18 -10.95
C LYS A 431 3.69 26.45 -9.99
N PHE A 432 2.79 27.37 -10.37
CA PHE A 432 1.53 27.62 -9.67
C PHE A 432 0.33 27.20 -10.53
N ILE A 433 -0.65 26.54 -9.92
CA ILE A 433 -1.95 26.21 -10.51
C ILE A 433 -3.02 26.79 -9.59
N ILE A 434 -3.88 27.64 -10.13
CA ILE A 434 -5.01 28.20 -9.39
C ILE A 434 -6.28 27.77 -10.11
N SER A 435 -7.07 26.94 -9.44
CA SER A 435 -8.41 26.56 -9.89
C SER A 435 -9.43 27.55 -9.35
N PHE A 436 -10.50 27.83 -10.09
CA PHE A 436 -11.52 28.79 -9.67
C PHE A 436 -12.94 28.25 -9.89
N LYS A 437 -13.88 28.61 -9.02
CA LYS A 437 -15.27 28.09 -9.11
C LYS A 437 -16.13 28.90 -10.07
N LYS A 438 -16.11 30.22 -9.93
CA LYS A 438 -16.89 31.17 -10.73
C LYS A 438 -16.22 31.41 -12.08
N ASN A 439 -17.03 31.67 -13.12
CA ASN A 439 -16.49 31.99 -14.43
C ASN A 439 -15.71 33.30 -14.38
N PHE A 440 -14.56 33.35 -15.05
CA PHE A 440 -13.75 34.54 -15.21
C PHE A 440 -14.47 35.52 -16.15
N ALA A 441 -15.16 36.51 -15.61
CA ALA A 441 -16.03 37.42 -16.36
C ALA A 441 -15.31 38.71 -16.81
N ASP A 442 -14.23 39.10 -16.14
CA ASP A 442 -13.51 40.35 -16.44
C ASP A 442 -12.33 40.10 -17.38
N HIS A 443 -12.51 40.43 -18.66
CA HIS A 443 -11.44 40.39 -19.67
C HIS A 443 -10.76 41.75 -19.86
N SER A 444 -11.22 42.81 -19.18
CA SER A 444 -10.93 44.19 -19.58
C SER A 444 -9.46 44.58 -19.47
N GLN A 445 -8.80 44.18 -18.37
CA GLN A 445 -7.40 44.52 -18.12
C GLN A 445 -6.41 43.47 -18.64
N PHE A 446 -6.81 42.19 -18.71
CA PHE A 446 -5.92 41.14 -19.23
C PHE A 446 -5.74 41.24 -20.75
N ASN A 447 -6.65 41.94 -21.43
CA ASN A 447 -6.53 42.35 -22.83
C ASN A 447 -5.45 43.44 -23.07
N LEU A 448 -4.87 44.04 -22.03
CA LEU A 448 -3.80 45.04 -22.19
C LEU A 448 -2.45 44.41 -22.57
N MET A 449 -2.31 43.08 -22.53
CA MET A 449 -1.13 42.36 -23.02
C MET A 449 -1.55 41.32 -24.08
N PRO A 450 -1.08 41.44 -25.33
CA PRO A 450 -1.51 40.55 -26.41
C PRO A 450 -1.13 39.10 -26.08
N PRO A 451 -2.09 38.16 -26.04
CA PRO A 451 -1.78 36.75 -25.88
C PRO A 451 -1.00 36.23 -27.07
N TYR A 452 -0.12 35.27 -26.84
CA TYR A 452 0.56 34.55 -27.92
C TYR A 452 -0.45 33.75 -28.75
N ASN A 453 -1.37 33.06 -28.07
CA ASN A 453 -2.35 32.21 -28.74
C ASN A 453 -3.68 32.21 -27.98
N ILE A 454 -4.78 32.30 -28.72
CA ILE A 454 -6.15 32.10 -28.25
C ILE A 454 -6.74 30.92 -29.02
N VAL A 455 -6.94 29.80 -28.33
CA VAL A 455 -7.52 28.60 -28.92
C VAL A 455 -9.00 28.55 -28.57
N HIS A 456 -9.86 28.72 -29.58
CA HIS A 456 -11.31 28.55 -29.49
C HIS A 456 -11.97 29.32 -28.33
N SER A 457 -11.48 30.53 -28.01
CA SER A 457 -11.98 31.45 -26.97
C SER A 457 -12.04 30.94 -25.50
N PHE A 458 -11.67 29.69 -25.21
CA PHE A 458 -11.64 29.15 -23.84
C PHE A 458 -10.25 28.82 -23.30
N LYS A 459 -9.22 28.82 -24.16
CA LYS A 459 -7.81 28.66 -23.77
C LYS A 459 -7.00 29.82 -24.29
N THR A 460 -6.23 30.42 -23.40
CA THR A 460 -5.36 31.54 -23.76
C THR A 460 -3.99 31.37 -23.14
N THR A 461 -2.96 31.67 -23.93
CA THR A 461 -1.56 31.46 -23.58
C THR A 461 -0.76 32.76 -23.72
N TRP A 462 0.09 33.02 -22.73
CA TRP A 462 1.05 34.12 -22.73
C TRP A 462 2.45 33.61 -22.37
N PHE A 463 3.45 34.31 -22.89
CA PHE A 463 4.86 34.12 -22.54
C PHE A 463 5.45 35.46 -22.14
N PHE A 464 6.18 35.50 -21.03
CA PHE A 464 6.92 36.67 -20.57
C PHE A 464 8.37 36.29 -20.30
N PRO A 465 9.36 37.05 -20.78
CA PRO A 465 10.75 36.79 -20.41
C PRO A 465 10.95 37.04 -18.91
N LEU A 466 11.62 36.13 -18.21
CA LEU A 466 11.98 36.33 -16.80
C LEU A 466 13.32 37.05 -16.71
N PRO A 467 13.45 38.11 -15.88
CA PRO A 467 14.69 38.88 -15.77
C PRO A 467 15.90 38.00 -15.44
N ASN A 468 17.04 38.31 -16.05
CA ASN A 468 18.35 37.69 -15.76
C ASN A 468 18.40 36.15 -15.91
N THR A 469 17.50 35.56 -16.71
CA THR A 469 17.48 34.11 -16.98
C THR A 469 17.21 33.82 -18.46
N ASN A 470 17.55 32.62 -18.92
CA ASN A 470 17.13 32.12 -20.25
C ASN A 470 15.76 31.41 -20.18
N SER A 471 14.91 31.84 -19.24
CA SER A 471 13.61 31.23 -18.94
C SER A 471 12.49 32.23 -19.17
N PHE A 472 11.30 31.69 -19.40
CA PHE A 472 10.07 32.43 -19.62
C PHE A 472 9.01 32.01 -18.58
N LEU A 473 8.17 32.96 -18.20
CA LEU A 473 6.92 32.70 -17.52
C LEU A 473 5.87 32.35 -18.57
N HIS A 474 5.42 31.10 -18.54
CA HIS A 474 4.30 30.62 -19.33
C HIS A 474 3.02 30.69 -18.49
N ILE A 475 2.06 31.49 -18.95
CA ILE A 475 0.72 31.58 -18.36
C ILE A 475 -0.27 30.90 -19.30
N LEU A 476 -1.06 29.97 -18.76
CA LEU A 476 -2.13 29.28 -19.46
C LEU A 476 -3.43 29.45 -18.68
N LEU A 477 -4.38 30.19 -19.24
CA LEU A 477 -5.76 30.27 -18.75
C LEU A 477 -6.61 29.24 -19.49
N ASN A 478 -7.35 28.41 -18.75
CA ASN A 478 -8.28 27.45 -19.30
C ASN A 478 -9.65 27.63 -18.64
N GLN A 479 -10.55 28.33 -19.33
CA GLN A 479 -11.88 28.65 -18.82
C GLN A 479 -12.78 27.41 -18.74
N THR A 480 -12.67 26.46 -19.68
CA THR A 480 -13.47 25.23 -19.66
C THR A 480 -13.17 24.35 -18.46
N ARG A 481 -11.88 24.19 -18.14
CA ARG A 481 -11.43 23.42 -16.97
C ARG A 481 -11.30 24.27 -15.70
N LYS A 482 -11.64 25.56 -15.79
CA LYS A 482 -11.63 26.55 -14.71
C LYS A 482 -10.33 26.59 -13.90
N TYR A 483 -9.20 26.76 -14.58
CA TYR A 483 -7.92 27.02 -13.92
C TYR A 483 -7.04 27.97 -14.72
N ILE A 484 -6.10 28.61 -14.02
CA ILE A 484 -4.95 29.29 -14.60
C ILE A 484 -3.67 28.63 -14.08
N SER A 485 -2.68 28.45 -14.94
CA SER A 485 -1.38 27.92 -14.55
C SER A 485 -0.26 28.87 -14.95
N PHE A 486 0.66 29.08 -14.02
CA PHE A 486 1.90 29.82 -14.20
C PHE A 486 3.04 28.81 -14.11
N LYS A 487 3.95 28.80 -15.08
CA LYS A 487 5.09 27.87 -15.13
C LYS A 487 6.35 28.58 -15.57
N ARG A 488 7.46 28.29 -14.91
CA ARG A 488 8.78 28.59 -15.45
C ARG A 488 9.09 27.59 -16.56
N VAL A 489 9.43 28.07 -17.75
CA VAL A 489 9.82 27.23 -18.90
C VAL A 489 11.13 27.72 -19.50
N ASN A 490 11.93 26.80 -20.04
CA ASN A 490 13.15 27.18 -20.75
C ASN A 490 12.81 27.77 -22.13
N ARG A 491 13.72 28.58 -22.69
CA ARG A 491 13.58 29.16 -24.04
C ARG A 491 13.20 28.13 -25.11
N GLU A 492 13.74 26.92 -25.03
CA GLU A 492 13.45 25.82 -25.99
C GLU A 492 12.00 25.36 -25.99
N SER A 493 11.27 25.59 -24.89
CA SER A 493 9.85 25.26 -24.77
C SER A 493 8.93 26.39 -25.25
N VAL A 494 9.50 27.52 -25.68
CA VAL A 494 8.76 28.67 -26.21
C VAL A 494 8.69 28.56 -27.73
N PRO A 495 7.51 28.76 -28.34
CA PRO A 495 7.35 28.71 -29.79
C PRO A 495 8.31 29.65 -30.54
N VAL A 496 8.88 29.15 -31.64
CA VAL A 496 9.95 29.84 -32.39
C VAL A 496 9.46 31.15 -33.01
N ASP A 497 8.23 31.17 -33.53
CA ASP A 497 7.55 32.34 -34.07
C ASP A 497 7.42 33.47 -33.02
N PHE A 498 7.09 33.13 -31.77
CA PHE A 498 7.09 34.10 -30.67
C PHE A 498 8.50 34.62 -30.38
N LEU A 499 9.51 33.75 -30.35
CA LEU A 499 10.89 34.15 -30.09
C LEU A 499 11.45 35.07 -31.18
N MET A 500 11.04 34.88 -32.44
CA MET A 500 11.43 35.73 -33.56
C MET A 500 10.78 37.12 -33.48
N ALA A 501 9.57 37.23 -32.92
CA ALA A 501 8.87 38.50 -32.75
C ALA A 501 9.42 39.37 -31.58
N LEU A 502 10.32 38.82 -30.75
CA LEU A 502 10.97 39.53 -29.63
C LEU A 502 12.30 40.19 -30.00
N VAL A 503 12.87 39.86 -31.19
CA VAL A 503 14.12 40.43 -31.74
C VAL A 503 13.76 41.60 -32.64
#